data_AF-A0A846PF45-F1
#
_entry.id   AF-A0A846PF45-F1
#
_cell.length_a   1.000
_cell.length_b   1.000
_cell.length_c   1.000
_cell.angle_alpha   90.00
_cell.angle_beta   90.00
_cell.angle_gamma   90.00
#
_symmetry.space_group_name_H-M   'P 1'
#
loop_
_entity.id
_entity.type
_entity.pdbx_description
1 polymer ?
#
loop_
_entity_poly.entity_id
_entity_poly.type
_entity_poly.pdbx_seq_one_letter_code
_entity_poly.pdbx_strand_id
1 'polypeptide(L)'
;MKKLQENKIRNMIEYAYYNVPYYQRVFKKRNLRPENIQNAEDLKRIPVLTHESVRQHQDDLIATTRPKDSLFRCQTGGTTGHPLVVYEDKNELSSAQACLYRGREWCGYPIGEKRALIWGRPLAASTYATLKSSVTRLLTRCVFIGAWYLGQRRIVEIIDRLNATKPVFISGYTSPICLVADFITQ
;
A
#
# COMPACT_ATOMS: atom_id res chain seq x y z
N MET A 1 -15.90 19.01 6.35
CA MET A 1 -15.20 18.03 5.48
C MET A 1 -14.78 18.61 4.13
N LYS A 2 -15.70 19.13 3.31
CA LYS A 2 -15.40 19.69 1.97
C LYS A 2 -14.26 20.73 1.95
N LYS A 3 -14.34 21.77 2.81
CA LYS A 3 -13.29 22.81 2.93
C LYS A 3 -11.90 22.25 3.22
N LEU A 4 -11.80 21.19 4.02
CA LEU A 4 -10.52 20.53 4.32
C LEU A 4 -9.97 19.81 3.09
N GLN A 5 -10.82 19.14 2.32
CA GLN A 5 -10.41 18.47 1.08
C GLN A 5 -9.92 19.48 0.04
N GLU A 6 -10.63 20.58 -0.15
CA GLU A 6 -10.24 21.65 -1.07
C GLU A 6 -8.88 22.27 -0.68
N ASN A 7 -8.67 22.54 0.61
CA ASN A 7 -7.37 23.01 1.10
C ASN A 7 -6.26 21.99 0.80
N LYS A 8 -6.50 20.69 1.03
CA LYS A 8 -5.52 19.63 0.73
C LYS A 8 -5.23 19.51 -0.76
N ILE A 9 -6.25 19.64 -1.61
CA ILE A 9 -6.08 19.64 -3.08
C ILE A 9 -5.19 20.81 -3.51
N ARG A 10 -5.48 22.02 -3.05
CA ARG A 10 -4.67 23.21 -3.38
C ARG A 10 -3.21 23.02 -2.98
N ASN A 11 -2.95 22.59 -1.75
CA ASN A 11 -1.58 22.35 -1.27
C ASN A 11 -0.86 21.27 -2.09
N MET A 12 -1.55 20.19 -2.45
CA MET A 12 -0.99 19.10 -3.25
C MET A 12 -0.66 19.57 -4.67
N ILE A 13 -1.56 20.35 -5.30
CA ILE A 13 -1.38 20.89 -6.64
C ILE A 13 -0.23 21.90 -6.67
N GLU A 14 -0.19 22.81 -5.71
CA GLU A 14 0.88 23.79 -5.57
C GLU A 14 2.23 23.10 -5.40
N TYR A 15 2.31 22.12 -4.50
CA TYR A 15 3.52 21.34 -4.29
C TYR A 15 3.96 20.60 -5.57
N ALA A 16 3.03 19.94 -6.27
CA ALA A 16 3.32 19.22 -7.50
C ALA A 16 3.79 20.16 -8.62
N TYR A 17 3.14 21.31 -8.78
CA TYR A 17 3.50 22.31 -9.77
C TYR A 17 4.90 22.87 -9.55
N TYR A 18 5.28 23.19 -8.32
CA TYR A 18 6.59 23.79 -8.06
C TYR A 18 7.73 22.78 -7.98
N ASN A 19 7.46 21.54 -7.58
CA ASN A 19 8.52 20.60 -7.20
C ASN A 19 8.61 19.35 -8.08
N VAL A 20 7.60 19.02 -8.91
CA VAL A 20 7.60 17.76 -9.68
C VAL A 20 7.76 18.04 -11.18
N PRO A 21 8.89 17.67 -11.81
CA PRO A 21 9.17 17.98 -13.21
C PRO A 21 8.08 17.53 -14.20
N TYR A 22 7.48 16.36 -13.97
CA TYR A 22 6.36 15.88 -14.78
C TYR A 22 5.17 16.85 -14.74
N TYR A 23 4.76 17.29 -13.56
CA TYR A 23 3.61 18.18 -13.41
C TYR A 23 3.91 19.60 -13.89
N GLN A 24 5.14 20.11 -13.73
CA GLN A 24 5.57 21.37 -14.37
C GLN A 24 5.31 21.35 -15.87
N ARG A 25 5.69 20.26 -16.56
CA ARG A 25 5.46 20.11 -18.00
C ARG A 25 3.98 19.97 -18.34
N VAL A 26 3.22 19.21 -17.55
CA VAL A 26 1.77 19.03 -17.74
C VAL A 26 1.03 20.37 -17.67
N PHE A 27 1.34 21.19 -16.67
CA PHE A 27 0.73 22.50 -16.49
C PHE A 27 1.15 23.48 -17.58
N LYS A 28 2.46 23.55 -17.90
CA LYS A 28 2.98 24.39 -18.98
C LYS A 28 2.32 24.07 -20.33
N LYS A 29 2.20 22.79 -20.69
CA LYS A 29 1.57 22.35 -21.95
C LYS A 29 0.08 22.71 -22.04
N ARG A 30 -0.60 22.87 -20.91
CA ARG A 30 -2.04 23.20 -20.84
C ARG A 30 -2.31 24.66 -20.50
N ASN A 31 -1.25 25.48 -20.39
CA ASN A 31 -1.34 26.86 -19.93
C ASN A 31 -2.11 27.00 -18.61
N LEU A 32 -1.87 26.07 -17.67
CA LEU A 32 -2.48 26.05 -16.35
C LEU A 32 -1.50 26.58 -15.29
N ARG A 33 -2.07 27.19 -14.25
CA ARG A 33 -1.39 27.53 -13.01
C ARG A 33 -2.09 26.90 -11.80
N PRO A 34 -1.43 26.77 -10.63
CA PRO A 34 -2.05 26.19 -9.43
C PRO A 34 -3.38 26.84 -9.05
N GLU A 35 -3.50 28.17 -9.25
CA GLU A 35 -4.70 28.93 -8.91
C GLU A 35 -5.92 28.52 -9.75
N ASN A 36 -5.72 27.81 -10.87
CA ASN A 36 -6.80 27.28 -11.69
C ASN A 36 -7.42 25.99 -11.14
N ILE A 37 -6.89 25.43 -10.04
CA ILE A 37 -7.33 24.17 -9.43
C ILE A 37 -7.67 24.42 -7.95
N GLN A 38 -8.94 24.71 -7.67
CA GLN A 38 -9.39 25.12 -6.34
C GLN A 38 -10.15 24.02 -5.59
N ASN A 39 -10.71 23.06 -6.34
CA ASN A 39 -11.55 21.99 -5.82
C ASN A 39 -11.42 20.71 -6.67
N ALA A 40 -12.18 19.67 -6.30
CA ALA A 40 -12.11 18.37 -6.97
C ALA A 40 -12.59 18.39 -8.43
N GLU A 41 -13.55 19.26 -8.78
CA GLU A 41 -14.05 19.36 -10.16
C GLU A 41 -12.99 19.91 -11.11
N ASP A 42 -12.13 20.81 -10.62
CA ASP A 42 -11.05 21.40 -11.41
C ASP A 42 -9.96 20.38 -11.78
N LEU A 43 -9.84 19.27 -11.04
CA LEU A 43 -8.84 18.21 -11.31
C LEU A 43 -8.99 17.62 -12.73
N LYS A 44 -10.18 17.70 -13.33
CA LYS A 44 -10.46 17.26 -14.71
C LYS A 44 -9.62 18.02 -15.76
N ARG A 45 -9.08 19.20 -15.41
CA ARG A 45 -8.19 19.99 -16.27
C ARG A 45 -6.79 19.37 -16.39
N ILE A 46 -6.43 18.50 -15.46
CA ILE A 46 -5.16 17.76 -15.44
C ILE A 46 -5.41 16.37 -16.04
N PRO A 47 -4.53 15.87 -16.93
CA PRO A 47 -4.68 14.53 -17.49
C PRO A 47 -4.58 13.48 -16.40
N VAL A 48 -5.35 12.40 -16.55
CA VAL A 48 -5.21 11.21 -15.72
C VAL A 48 -3.82 10.61 -15.92
N LEU A 49 -3.13 10.35 -14.80
CA LEU A 49 -1.83 9.71 -14.80
C LEU A 49 -2.00 8.21 -15.04
N THR A 50 -1.52 7.72 -16.18
CA THR A 50 -1.65 6.30 -16.56
C THR A 50 -0.45 5.48 -16.07
N HIS A 51 -0.62 4.15 -15.98
CA HIS A 51 0.50 3.24 -15.71
C HIS A 51 1.65 3.39 -16.71
N GLU A 52 1.34 3.60 -17.98
CA GLU A 52 2.33 3.81 -19.03
C GLU A 52 3.10 5.12 -18.81
N SER A 53 2.39 6.22 -18.52
CA SER A 53 3.00 7.51 -18.23
C SER A 53 3.93 7.43 -17.00
N VAL A 54 3.54 6.69 -15.96
CA VAL A 54 4.41 6.49 -14.79
C VAL A 54 5.67 5.72 -15.15
N ARG A 55 5.57 4.69 -15.99
CA ARG A 55 6.76 3.96 -16.46
C ARG A 55 7.68 4.83 -17.31
N GLN A 56 7.14 5.63 -18.22
CA GLN A 56 7.91 6.49 -19.12
C GLN A 56 8.54 7.69 -18.42
N HIS A 57 7.95 8.16 -17.31
CA HIS A 57 8.34 9.38 -16.62
C HIS A 57 8.67 9.16 -15.14
N GLN A 58 9.15 7.97 -14.78
CA GLN A 58 9.34 7.57 -13.40
C GLN A 58 10.19 8.55 -12.59
N ASP A 59 11.30 9.03 -13.17
CA ASP A 59 12.22 9.96 -12.49
C ASP A 59 11.68 11.38 -12.44
N ASP A 60 10.92 11.80 -13.46
CA ASP A 60 10.26 13.10 -13.50
C ASP A 60 9.09 13.22 -12.54
N LEU A 61 8.58 12.10 -12.03
CA LEU A 61 7.52 12.06 -11.02
C LEU A 61 8.06 12.22 -9.59
N ILE A 62 9.38 12.22 -9.42
CA ILE A 62 10.03 12.46 -8.13
C ILE A 62 10.15 13.98 -7.92
N ALA A 63 9.71 14.45 -6.76
CA ALA A 63 9.86 15.86 -6.40
C ALA A 63 11.35 16.22 -6.28
N THR A 64 11.77 17.33 -6.88
CA THR A 64 13.16 17.84 -6.85
C THR A 64 13.66 18.12 -5.43
N THR A 65 12.74 18.40 -4.49
CA THR A 65 13.05 18.58 -3.06
C THR A 65 13.34 17.27 -2.32
N ARG A 66 13.27 16.11 -3.00
CA ARG A 66 13.45 14.79 -2.41
C ARG A 66 14.57 14.05 -3.15
N PRO A 67 15.73 13.83 -2.51
CA PRO A 67 16.79 12.99 -3.08
C PRO A 67 16.25 11.58 -3.30
N LYS A 68 16.37 11.06 -4.53
CA LYS A 68 15.87 9.73 -4.90
C LYS A 68 16.42 8.62 -4.01
N ASP A 69 17.68 8.73 -3.58
CA ASP A 69 18.35 7.76 -2.71
C ASP A 69 17.79 7.74 -1.27
N SER A 70 17.04 8.76 -0.88
CA SER A 70 16.33 8.80 0.40
C SER A 70 14.96 8.12 0.36
N LEU A 71 14.50 7.69 -0.83
CA LEU A 71 13.18 7.14 -1.05
C LEU A 71 13.21 5.61 -1.10
N PHE A 72 12.11 5.01 -0.66
CA PHE A 72 11.89 3.57 -0.78
C PHE A 72 11.40 3.24 -2.19
N ARG A 73 12.14 2.39 -2.89
CA ARG A 73 11.72 1.85 -4.19
C ARG A 73 10.70 0.75 -3.99
N CYS A 74 9.43 1.04 -4.27
CA CYS A 74 8.31 0.12 -4.19
C CYS A 74 7.95 -0.42 -5.58
N GLN A 75 7.51 -1.68 -5.64
CA GLN A 75 7.20 -2.34 -6.90
C GLN A 75 5.91 -3.14 -6.80
N THR A 76 5.03 -2.99 -7.79
CA THR A 76 3.78 -3.76 -7.88
C THR A 76 4.04 -5.19 -8.33
N GLY A 77 3.15 -6.12 -7.93
CA GLY A 77 3.26 -7.54 -8.28
C GLY A 77 3.09 -7.88 -9.77
N GLY A 78 2.61 -6.92 -10.59
CA GLY A 78 2.56 -7.03 -12.05
C GLY A 78 1.77 -8.24 -12.58
N THR A 79 0.44 -8.25 -12.43
CA THR A 79 -0.41 -9.27 -13.08
C THR A 79 -0.30 -9.24 -14.62
N THR A 80 0.10 -8.10 -15.19
CA THR A 80 0.32 -7.89 -16.63
C THR A 80 1.79 -8.04 -17.05
N GLY A 81 2.64 -8.72 -16.25
CA GLY A 81 4.05 -9.01 -16.57
C GLY A 81 5.03 -7.84 -16.42
N HIS A 82 4.56 -6.60 -16.40
CA HIS A 82 5.42 -5.41 -16.24
C HIS A 82 5.17 -4.71 -14.90
N PRO A 83 6.02 -4.93 -13.89
CA PRO A 83 5.82 -4.33 -12.59
C PRO A 83 6.02 -2.81 -12.64
N LEU A 84 5.03 -2.06 -12.15
CA LEU A 84 5.15 -0.61 -11.93
C LEU A 84 6.07 -0.34 -10.73
N VAL A 85 7.01 0.58 -10.89
CA VAL A 85 7.93 1.01 -9.83
C VAL A 85 7.56 2.43 -9.43
N VAL A 86 7.40 2.65 -8.13
CA VAL A 86 7.13 3.95 -7.52
C VAL A 86 8.11 4.21 -6.38
N TYR A 87 8.28 5.46 -6.00
CA TYR A 87 9.15 5.87 -4.91
C TYR A 87 8.32 6.49 -3.79
N GLU A 88 8.48 5.98 -2.58
CA GLU A 88 7.73 6.41 -1.41
C GLU A 88 8.67 6.95 -0.34
N ASP A 89 8.28 8.04 0.31
CA ASP A 89 9.01 8.53 1.48
C ASP A 89 8.54 7.85 2.77
N LYS A 90 9.32 8.01 3.84
CA LYS A 90 9.03 7.39 5.14
C LYS A 90 7.71 7.88 5.75
N ASN A 91 7.35 9.14 5.55
CA ASN A 91 6.14 9.73 6.10
C ASN A 91 4.90 9.21 5.38
N GLU A 92 4.99 8.99 4.07
CA GLU A 92 3.94 8.36 3.27
C GLU A 92 3.71 6.92 3.72
N LEU A 93 4.78 6.13 3.87
CA LEU A 93 4.68 4.77 4.39
C LEU A 93 4.01 4.73 5.77
N SER A 94 4.36 5.66 6.66
CA SER A 94 3.74 5.78 7.98
C SER A 94 2.25 6.14 7.89
N SER A 95 1.91 7.09 7.02
CA SER A 95 0.53 7.53 6.78
C SER A 95 -0.33 6.41 6.19
N ALA A 96 0.22 5.65 5.24
CA ALA A 96 -0.42 4.47 4.66
C ALA A 96 -0.69 3.39 5.71
N GLN A 97 0.27 3.12 6.62
CA GLN A 97 0.05 2.21 7.74
C GLN A 97 -1.04 2.72 8.68
N ALA A 98 -1.08 4.01 9.00
CA ALA A 98 -2.13 4.60 9.84
C ALA A 98 -3.52 4.47 9.21
N CYS A 99 -3.65 4.71 7.90
CA CYS A 99 -4.89 4.49 7.16
C CYS A 99 -5.33 3.03 7.20
N LEU A 100 -4.38 2.10 7.07
CA LEU A 100 -4.65 0.66 7.13
C LEU A 100 -5.07 0.21 8.55
N TYR A 101 -4.49 0.76 9.61
CA TYR A 101 -4.98 0.51 10.97
C TYR A 101 -6.39 1.04 11.18
N ARG A 102 -6.70 2.26 10.74
CA ARG A 102 -8.06 2.81 10.79
C ARG A 102 -9.07 1.92 10.06
N GLY A 103 -8.72 1.46 8.86
CA GLY A 103 -9.58 0.55 8.09
C GLY A 103 -9.82 -0.77 8.82
N ARG A 104 -8.82 -1.29 9.54
CA ARG A 104 -8.98 -2.49 10.37
C ARG A 104 -9.85 -2.25 11.59
N GLU A 105 -9.74 -1.10 12.25
CA GLU A 105 -10.61 -0.73 13.37
C GLU A 105 -12.08 -0.71 12.94
N TRP A 106 -12.37 -0.21 11.74
CA TRP A 106 -13.73 -0.26 11.17
C TRP A 106 -14.25 -1.69 10.98
N CYS A 107 -13.36 -2.68 10.83
CA CYS A 107 -13.68 -4.10 10.77
C CYS A 107 -13.62 -4.79 12.15
N GLY A 108 -13.57 -4.03 13.24
CA GLY A 108 -13.59 -4.55 14.61
C GLY A 108 -12.22 -5.03 15.14
N TYR A 109 -11.11 -4.70 14.48
CA TYR A 109 -9.77 -5.01 15.00
C TYR A 109 -9.31 -3.95 16.01
N PRO A 110 -9.08 -4.29 17.29
CA PRO A 110 -8.47 -3.38 18.24
C PRO A 110 -6.98 -3.25 17.96
N ILE A 111 -6.47 -2.01 17.85
CA ILE A 111 -5.04 -1.79 17.60
C ILE A 111 -4.19 -2.42 18.72
N GLY A 112 -3.17 -3.16 18.33
CA GLY A 112 -2.26 -3.85 19.24
C GLY A 112 -2.66 -5.29 19.57
N GLU A 113 -3.88 -5.71 19.21
CA GLU A 113 -4.29 -7.08 19.41
C GLU A 113 -3.63 -8.07 18.45
N LYS A 114 -3.61 -9.34 18.84
CA LYS A 114 -2.98 -10.38 18.03
C LYS A 114 -3.79 -10.64 16.77
N ARG A 115 -3.15 -10.56 15.60
CA ARG A 115 -3.80 -10.82 14.30
C ARG A 115 -3.10 -11.91 13.50
N ALA A 116 -3.85 -12.62 12.67
CA ALA A 116 -3.31 -13.50 11.63
C ALA A 116 -3.36 -12.82 10.25
N LEU A 117 -2.28 -12.99 9.50
CA LEU A 117 -2.17 -12.57 8.09
C LEU A 117 -1.95 -13.82 7.23
N ILE A 118 -2.98 -14.22 6.50
CA ILE A 118 -2.98 -15.36 5.57
C ILE A 118 -2.64 -14.81 4.18
N TRP A 119 -1.38 -14.97 3.75
CA TRP A 119 -0.89 -14.31 2.53
C TRP A 119 0.03 -15.21 1.71
N GLY A 120 -0.09 -15.13 0.39
CA GLY A 120 0.63 -15.97 -0.56
C GLY A 120 1.88 -15.33 -1.16
N ARG A 121 2.70 -14.55 -0.45
CA ARG A 121 4.03 -14.10 -0.94
C ARG A 121 5.09 -14.18 0.17
N PRO A 122 6.32 -14.71 -0.01
CA PRO A 122 7.24 -14.84 1.11
C PRO A 122 7.90 -13.46 1.21
N LEU A 123 7.68 -12.78 2.33
CA LEU A 123 8.36 -11.51 2.58
C LEU A 123 9.78 -11.84 3.04
N ALA A 124 10.69 -12.13 2.11
CA ALA A 124 12.15 -11.88 2.18
C ALA A 124 12.93 -12.74 1.19
N ALA A 125 13.86 -12.12 0.45
CA ALA A 125 14.89 -12.77 -0.35
C ALA A 125 16.28 -12.77 0.34
N SER A 126 16.40 -12.23 1.56
CA SER A 126 17.67 -12.11 2.30
C SER A 126 17.51 -12.32 3.81
N THR A 127 18.56 -12.82 4.47
CA THR A 127 18.58 -13.15 5.92
C THR A 127 18.28 -11.94 6.82
N TYR A 128 18.82 -10.76 6.49
CA TYR A 128 18.52 -9.51 7.20
C TYR A 128 17.04 -9.12 7.08
N ALA A 129 16.47 -9.25 5.88
CA ALA A 129 15.05 -8.99 5.66
C ALA A 129 14.17 -9.99 6.43
N THR A 130 14.60 -11.24 6.56
CA THR A 130 13.92 -12.26 7.38
C THR A 130 13.94 -11.89 8.86
N LEU A 131 15.10 -11.53 9.42
CA LEU A 131 15.21 -11.13 10.82
C LEU A 131 14.37 -9.88 11.12
N LYS A 132 14.50 -8.84 10.29
CA LYS A 132 13.71 -7.60 10.41
C LYS A 132 12.20 -7.88 10.36
N SER A 133 11.78 -8.76 9.45
CA SER A 133 10.37 -9.17 9.33
C SER A 133 9.90 -9.93 10.57
N SER A 134 10.73 -10.81 11.14
CA SER A 134 10.40 -11.54 12.36
C SER A 134 10.26 -10.61 13.57
N VAL A 135 11.19 -9.67 13.76
CA VAL A 135 11.11 -8.66 14.82
C VAL A 135 9.87 -7.79 14.64
N THR A 136 9.61 -7.33 13.41
CA THR A 136 8.42 -6.51 13.13
C THR A 136 7.13 -7.27 13.40
N ARG A 137 7.07 -8.57 13.05
CA ARG A 137 5.91 -9.43 13.34
C ARG A 137 5.71 -9.63 14.84
N LEU A 138 6.79 -9.78 15.60
CA LEU A 138 6.74 -9.88 17.06
C LEU A 138 6.20 -8.59 17.67
N LEU A 139 6.76 -7.43 17.28
CA LEU A 139 6.34 -6.11 17.77
C LEU A 139 4.89 -5.77 17.38
N THR A 140 4.46 -6.16 16.17
CA THR A 140 3.10 -5.93 15.67
C THR A 140 2.12 -7.05 16.01
N ARG A 141 2.54 -8.04 16.81
CA ARG A 141 1.74 -9.21 17.22
C ARG A 141 1.01 -9.88 16.04
N CYS A 142 1.70 -9.91 14.89
CA CYS A 142 1.17 -10.40 13.62
C CYS A 142 1.70 -11.81 13.33
N VAL A 143 0.81 -12.79 13.32
CA VAL A 143 1.08 -14.17 12.91
C VAL A 143 0.97 -14.25 11.39
N PHE A 144 2.11 -14.35 10.71
CA PHE A 144 2.13 -14.55 9.26
C PHE A 144 1.99 -16.03 8.90
N ILE A 145 0.99 -16.34 8.08
CA ILE A 145 0.67 -17.68 7.60
C ILE A 145 0.77 -17.66 6.07
N GLY A 146 1.71 -18.42 5.52
CA GLY A 146 1.93 -18.51 4.09
C GLY A 146 0.84 -19.35 3.42
N ALA A 147 0.03 -18.76 2.55
CA ALA A 147 -1.09 -19.41 1.88
C ALA A 147 -0.73 -19.93 0.47
N TRP A 148 0.44 -20.55 0.35
CA TRP A 148 0.88 -21.17 -0.90
C TRP A 148 0.37 -22.58 -1.02
N TYR A 149 -0.11 -22.95 -2.21
CA TYR A 149 -0.47 -24.34 -2.54
C TYR A 149 -1.31 -24.99 -1.43
N LEU A 150 -2.59 -24.59 -1.34
CA LEU A 150 -3.52 -25.03 -0.30
C LEU A 150 -4.03 -26.45 -0.56
N GLY A 151 -3.19 -27.46 -0.28
CA GLY A 151 -3.65 -28.83 -0.12
C GLY A 151 -4.29 -29.06 1.27
N GLN A 152 -5.05 -30.15 1.44
CA GLN A 152 -5.73 -30.49 2.71
C GLN A 152 -4.79 -30.43 3.93
N ARG A 153 -3.59 -31.03 3.85
CA ARG A 153 -2.59 -30.99 4.93
C ARG A 153 -2.21 -29.57 5.35
N ARG A 154 -2.06 -28.66 4.38
CA ARG A 154 -1.71 -27.26 4.65
C ARG A 154 -2.85 -26.54 5.35
N ILE A 155 -4.10 -26.84 4.99
CA ILE A 155 -5.28 -26.27 5.64
C ILE A 155 -5.31 -26.67 7.12
N VAL A 156 -5.03 -27.95 7.43
CA VAL A 156 -4.90 -28.42 8.83
C VAL A 156 -3.78 -27.67 9.57
N GLU A 157 -2.60 -27.52 8.97
CA GLU A 157 -1.50 -26.74 9.58
C GLU A 157 -1.89 -25.27 9.85
N ILE A 158 -2.69 -24.67 8.97
CA ILE A 158 -3.20 -23.31 9.16
C ILE A 158 -4.15 -23.28 10.37
N ILE A 159 -5.07 -24.23 10.46
CA ILE A 159 -6.04 -24.35 11.56
C ILE A 159 -5.31 -24.56 12.89
N ASP A 160 -4.36 -25.49 12.97
CA ASP A 160 -3.57 -25.74 14.17
C ASP A 160 -2.87 -24.47 14.65
N ARG A 161 -2.31 -23.70 13.72
CA ARG A 161 -1.63 -22.44 14.04
C ARG A 161 -2.60 -21.35 14.47
N LEU A 162 -3.79 -21.28 13.89
CA LEU A 162 -4.85 -20.37 14.33
C LEU A 162 -5.32 -20.75 15.74
N ASN A 163 -5.53 -22.04 16.03
CA ASN A 163 -5.94 -22.54 17.34
C ASN A 163 -4.88 -22.30 18.42
N ALA A 164 -3.59 -22.49 18.09
CA ALA A 164 -2.49 -22.24 19.01
C ALA A 164 -2.29 -20.74 19.29
N THR A 165 -2.49 -19.89 18.27
CA THR A 165 -2.23 -18.46 18.40
C THR A 165 -3.43 -17.66 18.90
N LYS A 166 -4.66 -18.12 18.65
CA LYS A 166 -5.93 -17.45 19.00
C LYS A 166 -5.92 -15.96 18.62
N PRO A 167 -5.78 -15.63 17.31
CA PRO A 167 -5.83 -14.24 16.87
C PRO A 167 -7.26 -13.69 17.00
N VAL A 168 -7.40 -12.41 17.33
CA VAL A 168 -8.71 -11.74 17.38
C VAL A 168 -9.18 -11.29 15.99
N PHE A 169 -8.28 -11.29 15.01
CA PHE A 169 -8.55 -10.82 13.66
C PHE A 169 -7.76 -11.60 12.63
N ILE A 170 -8.42 -12.00 11.54
CA ILE A 170 -7.82 -12.69 10.40
C ILE A 170 -7.94 -11.79 9.18
N SER A 171 -6.83 -11.61 8.46
CA SER A 171 -6.76 -10.84 7.22
C SER A 171 -5.94 -11.59 6.18
N GLY A 172 -6.22 -11.38 4.90
CA GLY A 172 -5.54 -12.16 3.86
C GLY A 172 -6.24 -12.14 2.52
N TYR A 173 -5.78 -13.00 1.62
CA TYR A 173 -6.52 -13.27 0.39
C TYR A 173 -7.81 -14.01 0.69
N THR A 174 -8.89 -13.61 0.03
CA THR A 174 -10.23 -14.18 0.22
C THR A 174 -10.25 -15.69 -0.07
N SER A 175 -9.68 -16.13 -1.19
CA SER A 175 -9.69 -17.55 -1.59
C SER A 175 -9.09 -18.49 -0.52
N PRO A 176 -7.88 -18.24 0.02
CA PRO A 176 -7.35 -19.00 1.14
C PRO A 176 -8.22 -19.00 2.40
N ILE A 177 -8.82 -17.87 2.74
CA ILE A 177 -9.67 -17.76 3.93
C ILE A 177 -10.94 -18.58 3.76
N CYS A 178 -11.58 -18.50 2.58
CA CYS A 178 -12.76 -19.30 2.25
C CYS A 178 -12.45 -20.80 2.29
N LEU A 179 -11.33 -21.24 1.71
CA LEU A 179 -10.94 -22.65 1.73
C LEU A 179 -10.73 -23.19 3.15
N VAL A 180 -10.16 -22.38 4.04
CA VAL A 180 -10.02 -22.76 5.46
C VAL A 180 -11.39 -22.80 6.15
N ALA A 181 -12.28 -21.84 5.86
CA ALA A 181 -13.62 -21.81 6.44
C ALA A 181 -14.48 -23.01 5.99
N ASP A 182 -14.47 -23.32 4.70
CA ASP A 182 -15.20 -24.46 4.13
C ASP A 182 -14.73 -25.77 4.78
N PHE A 183 -13.42 -25.94 4.98
CA PHE A 183 -12.87 -27.13 5.62
C PHE A 183 -13.28 -27.29 7.09
N ILE A 184 -13.54 -26.19 7.81
CA ILE A 184 -13.98 -26.22 9.22
C ILE A 184 -15.48 -26.53 9.34
N THR A 185 -16.26 -26.22 8.30
CA THR A 185 -17.73 -26.38 8.33
C THR A 185 -18.23 -27.72 7.77
N GLN A 186 -17.34 -28.50 7.16
CA GLN A 186 -17.56 -29.89 6.75
C GLN A 186 -17.41 -30.83 7.95
#